data_AF-A0A7V9H6F5-F1
#
_entry.id   AF-A0A7V9H6F5-F1
#
_cell.length_a   1.000
_cell.length_b   1.000
_cell.length_c   1.000
_cell.angle_alpha   90.00
_cell.angle_beta   90.00
_cell.angle_gamma   90.00
#
_symmetry.space_group_name_H-M   'P 1'
#
loop_
_entity.id
_entity.type
_entity.pdbx_description
1 polymer ?
#
loop_
_entity_poly.entity_id
_entity_poly.type
_entity_poly.pdbx_seq_one_letter_code
_entity_poly.pdbx_strand_id
1 'polypeptide(L)'
;MAADGTPQPPHRSVDRHESFPQREERVLERWREHDVFAESVRRREGAPPWVFYEGPPTANGRPGAHHVLARVFKDIFPRYKTMQGHLVERKGGWDCHGLAVEIAVEQQLGFTAKSDIERYGIAEFNAKCRESVFTYLEDWNRLTERIGYWVDIEDPYRTLDNDYVESVWWALKRLWDKELLYEGNKVVPYCARDGTALSSHEVAQGYKDVDDPSVYVRLQVTEGNAVIEPGDELLVWTTTPWTLVSNAAVAVDPDLTYVRVRSGDEVLVVAEAAVDRLLGGEGTELVSSFTGAELADVRYAAPFPFIASEAYGPRGHTVLLADFVSAEDGTGIVHTAVAFGEDDFRLGREYGLTVVNPVRLDGTYDERIGPYAGRWVKDADDDLVEDLRSRGRLFRAERHHHSYPHCWRCGTPLLYYAKPSWYVATSRLRDRLLAANEDVTWHPPHIKHGRFGKWLENNVDWAISRERYWGTPLPVWRNGAGETVCIGSFAELEELSGVALTDPHRPYVDDVEIPSPTGGEPLR
;
A
#
# COMPACT_ATOMS: atom_id res chain seq x y z
N MET A 1 -19.49 10.97 64.00
CA MET A 1 -19.50 12.13 64.92
C MET A 1 -18.21 12.90 64.69
N ALA A 2 -18.25 14.22 64.60
CA ALA A 2 -17.02 15.03 64.63
C ALA A 2 -16.39 14.94 66.04
N ALA A 3 -15.13 15.39 66.17
CA ALA A 3 -14.37 15.33 67.43
C ALA A 3 -15.04 16.07 68.61
N ASP A 4 -16.09 16.87 68.35
CA ASP A 4 -16.87 17.63 69.32
C ASP A 4 -18.26 17.04 69.62
N GLY A 5 -18.58 15.85 69.11
CA GLY A 5 -19.87 15.18 69.38
C GLY A 5 -21.07 15.78 68.63
N THR A 6 -20.87 16.73 67.71
CA THR A 6 -21.96 17.20 66.85
C THR A 6 -22.37 16.12 65.83
N PRO A 7 -23.69 15.97 65.54
CA PRO A 7 -24.14 15.14 64.44
C PRO A 7 -23.57 15.73 63.14
N GLN A 8 -22.71 14.99 62.44
CA GLN A 8 -22.33 15.39 61.09
C GLN A 8 -23.62 15.46 60.27
N PRO A 9 -23.88 16.57 59.55
CA PRO A 9 -25.06 16.64 58.71
C PRO A 9 -25.03 15.45 57.72
N PRO A 10 -26.18 14.81 57.46
CA PRO A 10 -26.24 13.61 56.60
C PRO A 10 -25.77 13.88 55.17
N HIS A 11 -25.64 15.15 54.81
CA HIS A 11 -25.16 15.61 53.52
C HIS A 11 -24.11 16.71 53.70
N ARG A 12 -23.07 16.65 52.87
CA ARG A 12 -22.11 17.76 52.73
C ARG A 12 -22.84 18.97 52.12
N SER A 13 -22.52 20.18 52.59
CA SER A 13 -23.00 21.42 51.97
C SER A 13 -22.53 21.50 50.52
N VAL A 14 -23.43 21.80 49.60
CA VAL A 14 -23.11 21.96 48.17
C VAL A 14 -22.62 23.38 47.92
N ASP A 15 -21.37 23.52 47.46
CA ASP A 15 -20.85 24.79 46.96
C ASP A 15 -21.36 25.01 45.53
N ARG A 16 -22.16 26.06 45.33
CA ARG A 16 -22.72 26.42 44.02
C ARG A 16 -21.70 27.09 43.10
N HIS A 17 -20.54 27.47 43.63
CA HIS A 17 -19.43 28.07 42.89
C HIS A 17 -18.27 27.09 42.68
N GLU A 18 -18.47 25.80 43.00
CA GLU A 18 -17.46 24.77 42.83
C GLU A 18 -16.98 24.69 41.37
N SER A 19 -15.67 24.77 41.17
CA SER A 19 -15.05 24.58 39.85
C SER A 19 -15.05 23.09 39.47
N PHE A 20 -15.71 22.74 38.36
CA PHE A 20 -15.70 21.36 37.84
C PHE A 20 -14.29 20.82 37.57
N PRO A 21 -13.37 21.57 36.93
CA PRO A 21 -11.98 21.12 36.77
C PRO A 21 -11.29 20.74 38.09
N GLN A 22 -11.45 21.56 39.13
CA GLN A 22 -10.86 21.29 40.45
C GLN A 22 -11.54 20.11 41.16
N ARG A 23 -12.84 19.93 40.93
CA ARG A 23 -13.58 18.76 41.44
C ARG A 23 -13.12 17.48 40.77
N GLU A 24 -12.91 17.50 39.45
CA GLU A 24 -12.36 16.36 38.70
C GLU A 24 -10.98 15.96 39.24
N GLU A 25 -10.09 16.93 39.46
CA GLU A 25 -8.76 16.67 40.05
C GLU A 25 -8.84 15.97 41.41
N ARG A 26 -9.73 16.43 42.31
CA ARG A 26 -9.99 15.75 43.60
C ARG A 26 -10.53 14.33 43.43
N VAL A 27 -11.36 14.09 42.42
CA VAL A 27 -11.91 12.76 42.14
C VAL A 27 -10.83 11.84 41.57
N LEU A 28 -9.97 12.34 40.68
CA LEU A 28 -8.84 11.58 40.14
C LEU A 28 -7.86 11.19 41.24
N GLU A 29 -7.52 12.11 42.14
CA GLU A 29 -6.68 11.84 43.31
C GLU A 29 -7.29 10.74 44.20
N ARG A 30 -8.58 10.84 44.49
CA ARG A 30 -9.31 9.79 45.23
C ARG A 30 -9.29 8.44 44.50
N TRP A 31 -9.40 8.43 43.17
CA TRP A 31 -9.34 7.18 42.41
C TRP A 31 -7.97 6.53 42.48
N ARG A 32 -6.89 7.32 42.45
CA ARG A 32 -5.52 6.85 42.64
C ARG A 32 -5.30 6.28 44.04
N GLU A 33 -5.65 7.04 45.08
CA GLU A 33 -5.45 6.63 46.48
C GLU A 33 -6.12 5.30 46.86
N HIS A 34 -7.25 5.01 46.21
CA HIS A 34 -8.05 3.81 46.48
C HIS A 34 -7.94 2.74 45.40
N ASP A 35 -7.04 2.91 44.42
CA ASP A 35 -6.85 1.96 43.32
C ASP A 35 -8.18 1.54 42.66
N VAL A 36 -9.03 2.54 42.39
CA VAL A 36 -10.45 2.30 42.07
C VAL A 36 -10.61 1.51 40.78
N PHE A 37 -9.74 1.73 39.79
CA PHE A 37 -9.79 1.02 38.53
C PHE A 37 -9.47 -0.46 38.73
N ALA A 38 -8.30 -0.82 39.27
CA ALA A 38 -7.94 -2.22 39.43
C ALA A 38 -8.86 -2.93 40.42
N GLU A 39 -9.34 -2.23 41.47
CA GLU A 39 -10.35 -2.77 42.38
C GLU A 39 -11.67 -3.08 41.66
N SER A 40 -12.08 -2.27 40.67
CA SER A 40 -13.28 -2.54 39.88
C SER A 40 -13.16 -3.82 39.05
N VAL A 41 -11.93 -4.18 38.63
CA VAL A 41 -11.62 -5.42 37.90
C VAL A 41 -11.54 -6.60 38.88
N ARG A 42 -10.81 -6.47 39.99
CA ARG A 42 -10.69 -7.51 41.04
C ARG A 42 -12.05 -7.95 41.58
N ARG A 43 -12.98 -7.01 41.81
CA ARG A 43 -14.36 -7.32 42.24
C ARG A 43 -15.19 -8.11 41.23
N ARG A 44 -14.68 -8.30 40.01
CA ARG A 44 -15.31 -9.05 38.93
C ARG A 44 -14.54 -10.32 38.59
N GLU A 45 -13.53 -10.70 39.36
CA GLU A 45 -12.87 -12.00 39.21
C GLU A 45 -13.91 -13.14 39.24
N GLY A 46 -13.80 -14.06 38.28
CA GLY A 46 -14.76 -15.16 38.09
C GLY A 46 -16.09 -14.79 37.42
N ALA A 47 -16.34 -13.51 37.13
CA ALA A 47 -17.52 -13.08 36.38
C ALA A 47 -17.35 -13.32 34.86
N PRO A 48 -18.46 -13.34 34.07
CA PRO A 48 -18.37 -13.53 32.63
C PRO A 48 -17.52 -12.43 31.97
N PRO A 49 -16.53 -12.80 31.13
CA PRO A 49 -15.66 -11.82 30.48
C PRO A 49 -16.43 -11.03 29.43
N TRP A 50 -16.08 -9.76 29.28
CA TRP A 50 -16.44 -8.93 28.14
C TRP A 50 -15.15 -8.33 27.59
N VAL A 51 -14.68 -8.88 26.47
CA VAL A 51 -13.36 -8.60 25.91
C VAL A 51 -13.38 -7.25 25.18
N PHE A 52 -12.39 -6.43 25.49
CA PHE A 52 -12.17 -5.12 24.89
C PHE A 52 -10.76 -5.06 24.31
N TYR A 53 -10.64 -4.59 23.07
CA TYR A 53 -9.34 -4.30 22.46
C TYR A 53 -9.16 -2.81 22.24
N GLU A 54 -8.05 -2.28 22.72
CA GLU A 54 -7.62 -0.94 22.39
C GLU A 54 -6.78 -0.98 21.11
N GLY A 55 -7.22 -0.27 20.08
CA GLY A 55 -6.35 0.04 18.94
C GLY A 55 -5.17 0.90 19.41
N PRO A 56 -3.92 0.45 19.23
CA PRO A 56 -2.75 1.06 19.84
C PRO A 56 -2.37 2.37 19.13
N PRO A 57 -2.18 3.49 19.85
CA PRO A 57 -1.57 4.69 19.28
C PRO A 57 -0.05 4.55 19.10
N THR A 58 0.52 5.40 18.25
CA THR A 58 1.97 5.63 18.19
C THR A 58 2.33 6.79 19.14
N ALA A 59 3.30 6.60 20.03
CA ALA A 59 3.75 7.61 21.00
C ALA A 59 4.89 8.53 20.51
N ASN A 60 5.15 8.54 19.19
CA ASN A 60 6.13 9.44 18.57
C ASN A 60 5.61 10.88 18.36
N GLY A 61 4.37 11.18 18.77
CA GLY A 61 3.77 12.51 18.73
C GLY A 61 2.89 12.80 19.94
N ARG A 62 2.62 14.09 20.19
CA ARG A 62 1.71 14.54 21.26
C ARG A 62 0.27 14.09 20.99
N PRO A 63 -0.50 13.74 22.02
CA PRO A 63 -1.90 13.41 21.81
C PRO A 63 -2.74 14.65 21.46
N GLY A 64 -3.61 14.53 20.45
CA GLY A 64 -4.59 15.57 20.08
C GLY A 64 -6.02 15.28 20.53
N ALA A 65 -6.91 16.26 20.32
CA ALA A 65 -8.33 16.16 20.69
C ALA A 65 -9.07 14.99 20.01
N HIS A 66 -8.65 14.57 18.81
CA HIS A 66 -9.21 13.41 18.11
C HIS A 66 -9.03 12.10 18.90
N HIS A 67 -7.98 11.97 19.70
CA HIS A 67 -7.79 10.81 20.58
C HIS A 67 -8.79 10.78 21.73
N VAL A 68 -9.20 11.96 22.25
CA VAL A 68 -10.15 12.04 23.36
C VAL A 68 -11.49 11.45 22.95
N LEU A 69 -12.00 11.81 21.76
CA LEU A 69 -13.28 11.30 21.27
C LEU A 69 -13.29 9.77 21.18
N ALA A 70 -12.26 9.17 20.60
CA ALA A 70 -12.14 7.72 20.51
C ALA A 70 -12.07 7.07 21.90
N ARG A 71 -11.30 7.64 22.83
CA ARG A 71 -11.13 7.11 24.19
C ARG A 71 -12.40 7.22 25.03
N VAL A 72 -13.22 8.26 24.85
CA VAL A 72 -14.50 8.38 25.55
C VAL A 72 -15.43 7.20 25.25
N PHE A 73 -15.57 6.80 23.97
CA PHE A 73 -16.34 5.60 23.64
C PHE A 73 -15.71 4.33 24.21
N LYS A 74 -14.38 4.21 24.11
CA LYS A 74 -13.61 3.10 24.65
C LYS A 74 -13.62 3.03 26.19
N ASP A 75 -14.06 4.06 26.89
CA ASP A 75 -14.19 4.05 28.36
C ASP A 75 -15.63 3.80 28.83
N ILE A 76 -16.61 4.44 28.18
CA ILE A 76 -18.03 4.37 28.55
C ILE A 76 -18.54 2.92 28.52
N PHE A 77 -18.28 2.17 27.45
CA PHE A 77 -18.80 0.81 27.31
C PHE A 77 -18.16 -0.18 28.28
N PRO A 78 -16.82 -0.22 28.45
CA PRO A 78 -16.21 -1.04 29.50
C PRO A 78 -16.72 -0.73 30.90
N ARG A 79 -16.89 0.55 31.27
CA ARG A 79 -17.49 0.94 32.57
C ARG A 79 -18.90 0.41 32.71
N TYR A 80 -19.74 0.64 31.70
CA TYR A 80 -21.11 0.15 31.68
C TYR A 80 -21.17 -1.37 31.85
N LYS A 81 -20.33 -2.13 31.13
CA LYS A 81 -20.26 -3.59 31.23
C LYS A 81 -19.76 -4.08 32.59
N THR A 82 -18.78 -3.39 33.17
CA THR A 82 -18.32 -3.65 34.56
C THR A 82 -19.46 -3.45 35.56
N MET A 83 -20.28 -2.40 35.39
CA MET A 83 -21.46 -2.14 36.21
C MET A 83 -22.57 -3.19 36.03
N GLN A 84 -22.69 -3.77 34.83
CA GLN A 84 -23.60 -4.89 34.55
C GLN A 84 -23.12 -6.24 35.10
N GLY A 85 -21.94 -6.30 35.72
CA GLY A 85 -21.42 -7.52 36.34
C GLY A 85 -20.42 -8.30 35.50
N HIS A 86 -19.94 -7.76 34.39
CA HIS A 86 -18.90 -8.41 33.58
C HIS A 86 -17.49 -8.14 34.10
N LEU A 87 -16.58 -9.08 33.87
CA LEU A 87 -15.14 -8.87 33.97
C LEU A 87 -14.66 -8.18 32.69
N VAL A 88 -14.09 -6.99 32.82
CA VAL A 88 -13.61 -6.20 31.67
C VAL A 88 -12.16 -5.79 31.91
N GLU A 89 -11.24 -6.61 31.43
CA GLU A 89 -9.82 -6.30 31.38
C GLU A 89 -9.56 -5.27 30.27
N ARG A 90 -8.70 -4.29 30.55
CA ARG A 90 -8.46 -3.16 29.65
C ARG A 90 -6.97 -2.90 29.61
N LYS A 91 -6.30 -3.46 28.60
CA LYS A 91 -4.86 -3.31 28.40
C LYS A 91 -4.60 -2.24 27.34
N GLY A 92 -3.73 -1.28 27.67
CA GLY A 92 -3.24 -0.31 26.69
C GLY A 92 -2.21 -0.94 25.76
N GLY A 93 -1.94 -0.28 24.64
CA GLY A 93 -0.88 -0.70 23.74
C GLY A 93 -0.18 0.44 23.03
N TRP A 94 1.00 0.14 22.48
CA TRP A 94 1.77 1.07 21.67
C TRP A 94 2.14 0.45 20.34
N ASP A 95 1.79 1.15 19.26
CA ASP A 95 2.30 0.85 17.93
C ASP A 95 3.64 1.54 17.77
N CYS A 96 4.71 0.75 17.79
CA CYS A 96 6.07 1.23 17.91
C CYS A 96 6.86 1.19 16.60
N HIS A 97 6.29 0.65 15.52
CA HIS A 97 6.99 0.36 14.27
C HIS A 97 6.54 1.22 13.09
N GLY A 98 7.30 1.15 12.01
CA GLY A 98 6.87 1.62 10.70
C GLY A 98 7.18 3.08 10.40
N LEU A 99 6.65 3.52 9.26
CA LEU A 99 7.09 4.72 8.55
C LEU A 99 6.96 6.01 9.36
N ALA A 100 5.90 6.13 10.18
CA ALA A 100 5.69 7.34 10.98
C ALA A 100 6.82 7.58 11.98
N VAL A 101 7.36 6.51 12.58
CA VAL A 101 8.48 6.59 13.53
C VAL A 101 9.77 6.94 12.79
N GLU A 102 10.05 6.24 11.69
CA GLU A 102 11.26 6.48 10.90
C GLU A 102 11.31 7.91 10.33
N ILE A 103 10.20 8.43 9.79
CA ILE A 103 10.15 9.80 9.25
C ILE A 103 10.45 10.84 10.34
N ALA A 104 9.91 10.65 11.54
CA ALA A 104 10.17 11.57 12.65
C ALA A 104 11.67 11.57 13.03
N VAL A 105 12.31 10.40 13.03
CA VAL A 105 13.75 10.29 13.31
C VAL A 105 14.59 10.82 12.15
N GLU A 106 14.23 10.52 10.89
CA GLU A 106 14.85 11.08 9.68
C GLU A 106 14.86 12.62 9.76
N GLN A 107 13.73 13.24 10.12
CA GLN A 107 13.62 14.70 10.29
C GLN A 107 14.52 15.24 11.41
N GLN A 108 14.58 14.55 12.56
CA GLN A 108 15.46 14.94 13.67
C GLN A 108 16.94 14.88 13.31
N LEU A 109 17.33 13.88 12.51
CA LEU A 109 18.71 13.68 12.06
C LEU A 109 19.04 14.50 10.78
N GLY A 110 18.05 15.14 10.17
CA GLY A 110 18.21 15.87 8.91
C GLY A 110 18.45 14.97 7.69
N PHE A 111 17.99 13.71 7.75
CA PHE A 111 18.13 12.75 6.66
C PHE A 111 17.12 13.03 5.56
N THR A 112 17.59 12.90 4.31
CA THR A 112 16.82 13.20 3.10
C THR A 112 16.86 12.06 2.09
N ALA A 113 17.66 11.02 2.31
CA ALA A 113 17.70 9.84 1.45
C ALA A 113 17.88 8.58 2.29
N LYS A 114 17.48 7.43 1.74
CA LYS A 114 17.72 6.13 2.38
C LYS A 114 19.21 5.86 2.62
N SER A 115 20.07 6.30 1.72
CA SER A 115 21.52 6.16 1.85
C SER A 115 22.11 6.96 3.01
N ASP A 116 21.41 7.97 3.53
CA ASP A 116 21.82 8.64 4.78
C ASP A 116 21.75 7.67 5.96
N ILE A 117 20.69 6.85 6.03
CA ILE A 117 20.50 5.84 7.08
C ILE A 117 21.58 4.77 6.99
N GLU A 118 21.86 4.28 5.78
CA GLU A 118 22.90 3.26 5.58
C GLU A 118 24.30 3.78 5.94
N ARG A 119 24.60 5.04 5.62
CA ARG A 119 25.86 5.69 6.02
C ARG A 119 25.95 5.96 7.52
N TYR A 120 24.83 6.27 8.16
CA TYR A 120 24.75 6.47 9.61
C TYR A 120 24.91 5.16 10.38
N GLY A 121 24.41 4.06 9.80
CA GLY A 121 24.34 2.75 10.40
C GLY A 121 22.89 2.38 10.75
N ILE A 122 22.46 1.19 10.29
CA ILE A 122 21.07 0.72 10.48
C ILE A 122 20.80 0.46 11.97
N ALA A 123 21.77 -0.09 12.71
CA ALA A 123 21.62 -0.36 14.14
C ALA A 123 21.43 0.94 14.93
N GLU A 124 22.24 1.96 14.64
CA GLU A 124 22.19 3.28 15.26
C GLU A 124 20.87 3.99 14.95
N PHE A 125 20.40 3.92 13.70
CA PHE A 125 19.12 4.47 13.30
C PHE A 125 17.94 3.79 13.99
N ASN A 126 17.94 2.46 14.05
CA ASN A 126 16.89 1.70 14.72
C ASN A 126 16.89 1.91 16.24
N ALA A 127 18.07 2.10 16.86
CA ALA A 127 18.16 2.51 18.26
C ALA A 127 17.50 3.88 18.51
N LYS A 128 17.67 4.84 17.59
CA LYS A 128 16.98 6.15 17.65
C LYS A 128 15.48 6.02 17.44
N CYS A 129 15.03 5.13 16.57
CA CYS A 129 13.61 4.81 16.42
C CYS A 129 13.02 4.22 17.70
N ARG A 130 13.74 3.28 18.35
CA ARG A 130 13.34 2.69 19.63
C ARG A 130 13.23 3.75 20.74
N GLU A 131 14.16 4.70 20.79
CA GLU A 131 14.14 5.83 21.74
C GLU A 131 12.95 6.78 21.47
N SER A 132 12.70 7.11 20.20
CA SER A 132 11.70 8.12 19.84
C SER A 132 10.27 7.71 20.17
N VAL A 133 9.96 6.41 20.13
CA VAL A 133 8.64 5.85 20.44
C VAL A 133 8.15 6.24 21.84
N PHE A 134 9.04 6.44 22.80
CA PHE A 134 8.66 6.76 24.19
C PHE A 134 8.72 8.26 24.51
N THR A 135 9.06 9.11 23.53
CA THR A 135 9.31 10.54 23.74
C THR A 135 8.11 11.28 24.33
N TYR A 136 6.88 10.95 23.89
CA TYR A 136 5.67 11.62 24.37
C TYR A 136 4.84 10.78 25.33
N LEU A 137 5.40 9.70 25.87
CA LEU A 137 4.67 8.76 26.74
C LEU A 137 4.05 9.47 27.97
N GLU A 138 4.78 10.40 28.58
CA GLU A 138 4.29 11.16 29.73
C GLU A 138 3.11 12.08 29.35
N ASP A 139 3.17 12.75 28.21
CA ASP A 139 2.06 13.58 27.71
C ASP A 139 0.81 12.73 27.45
N TRP A 140 0.99 11.51 26.93
CA TRP A 140 -0.09 10.55 26.73
C TRP A 140 -0.68 10.05 28.05
N ASN A 141 0.15 9.68 29.02
CA ASN A 141 -0.29 9.22 30.33
C ASN A 141 -1.07 10.31 31.06
N ARG A 142 -0.55 11.55 31.03
CA ARG A 142 -1.24 12.73 31.59
C ARG A 142 -2.61 12.94 30.94
N LEU A 143 -2.71 12.81 29.62
CA LEU A 143 -4.02 12.91 28.94
C LEU A 143 -4.95 11.76 29.33
N THR A 144 -4.49 10.50 29.27
CA THR A 144 -5.25 9.30 29.64
C THR A 144 -5.90 9.48 31.00
N GLU A 145 -5.10 9.89 31.97
CA GLU A 145 -5.55 10.09 33.34
C GLU A 145 -6.50 11.30 33.45
N ARG A 146 -6.16 12.42 32.82
CA ARG A 146 -6.94 13.66 32.92
C ARG A 146 -8.35 13.52 32.35
N ILE A 147 -8.54 12.72 31.30
CA ILE A 147 -9.87 12.43 30.73
C ILE A 147 -10.61 11.31 31.48
N GLY A 148 -9.98 10.71 32.50
CA GLY A 148 -10.54 9.62 33.29
C GLY A 148 -10.65 8.30 32.54
N TYR A 149 -9.83 8.05 31.52
CA TYR A 149 -9.87 6.80 30.77
C TYR A 149 -9.21 5.68 31.59
N TRP A 150 -10.02 4.71 32.05
CA TRP A 150 -9.51 3.57 32.82
C TRP A 150 -8.99 2.49 31.90
N VAL A 151 -7.67 2.40 31.80
CA VAL A 151 -6.91 1.42 31.02
C VAL A 151 -5.57 1.17 31.73
N ASP A 152 -5.08 -0.07 31.66
CA ASP A 152 -3.75 -0.42 32.16
C ASP A 152 -2.68 0.20 31.27
N ILE A 153 -1.93 1.13 31.86
CA ILE A 153 -0.78 1.82 31.24
C ILE A 153 0.54 1.43 31.91
N GLU A 154 0.49 0.59 32.95
CA GLU A 154 1.68 0.12 33.68
C GLU A 154 2.29 -1.10 32.99
N ASP A 155 1.45 -2.01 32.48
CA ASP A 155 1.86 -3.13 31.64
C ASP A 155 1.20 -3.03 30.24
N PRO A 156 1.57 -2.06 29.38
CA PRO A 156 1.03 -1.98 28.03
C PRO A 156 1.75 -3.00 27.11
N TYR A 157 1.03 -3.58 26.14
CA TYR A 157 1.71 -4.32 25.07
C TYR A 157 2.41 -3.37 24.10
N ARG A 158 3.56 -3.77 23.55
CA ARG A 158 4.30 -2.96 22.58
C ARG A 158 4.68 -3.81 21.38
N THR A 159 4.51 -3.28 20.18
CA THR A 159 4.79 -4.05 18.95
C THR A 159 6.28 -4.34 18.74
N LEU A 160 7.17 -3.65 19.47
CA LEU A 160 8.62 -3.85 19.45
C LEU A 160 9.14 -4.89 20.44
N ASP A 161 8.27 -5.44 21.29
CA ASP A 161 8.66 -6.48 22.25
C ASP A 161 8.81 -7.83 21.53
N ASN A 162 9.81 -8.61 21.92
CA ASN A 162 10.18 -9.86 21.26
C ASN A 162 9.00 -10.85 21.16
N ASP A 163 8.24 -11.04 22.25
CA ASP A 163 7.09 -11.95 22.27
C ASP A 163 5.99 -11.52 21.28
N TYR A 164 5.83 -10.21 21.07
CA TYR A 164 4.91 -9.68 20.07
C TYR A 164 5.42 -9.97 18.65
N VAL A 165 6.70 -9.73 18.40
CA VAL A 165 7.35 -10.02 17.11
C VAL A 165 7.27 -11.51 16.78
N GLU A 166 7.53 -12.39 17.75
CA GLU A 166 7.43 -13.84 17.58
C GLU A 166 5.99 -14.28 17.28
N SER A 167 5.00 -13.68 17.94
CA SER A 167 3.58 -13.93 17.64
C SER A 167 3.21 -13.52 16.21
N VAL A 168 3.80 -12.44 15.69
CA VAL A 168 3.63 -12.03 14.29
C VAL A 168 4.31 -13.04 13.35
N TRP A 169 5.51 -13.53 13.68
CA TRP A 169 6.19 -14.59 12.92
C TRP A 169 5.37 -15.86 12.86
N TRP A 170 4.81 -16.29 14.00
CA TRP A 170 3.86 -17.40 14.06
C TRP A 170 2.69 -17.19 13.10
N ALA A 171 2.05 -16.01 13.12
CA ALA A 171 0.92 -15.71 12.24
C ALA A 171 1.31 -15.77 10.76
N LEU A 172 2.48 -15.25 10.39
CA LEU A 172 3.02 -15.31 9.04
C LEU A 172 3.32 -16.75 8.61
N LYS A 173 3.91 -17.56 9.49
CA LYS A 173 4.10 -19.00 9.27
C LYS A 173 2.79 -19.74 9.07
N ARG A 174 1.72 -19.39 9.81
CA ARG A 174 0.38 -19.96 9.59
C ARG A 174 -0.21 -19.59 8.23
N LEU A 175 0.11 -18.43 7.68
CA LEU A 175 -0.29 -18.03 6.33
C LEU A 175 0.56 -18.76 5.28
N TRP A 176 1.86 -18.88 5.51
CA TRP A 176 2.78 -19.66 4.68
C TRP A 176 2.34 -21.11 4.54
N ASP A 177 2.06 -21.79 5.65
CA ASP A 177 1.63 -23.21 5.67
C ASP A 177 0.30 -23.46 4.95
N LYS A 178 -0.48 -22.39 4.73
CA LYS A 178 -1.76 -22.43 4.00
C LYS A 178 -1.63 -21.95 2.56
N GLU A 179 -0.42 -21.73 2.07
CA GLU A 179 -0.13 -21.18 0.74
C GLU A 179 -0.83 -19.84 0.48
N LEU A 180 -1.01 -19.04 1.54
CA LEU A 180 -1.60 -17.71 1.49
C LEU A 180 -0.55 -16.60 1.46
N LEU A 181 0.68 -16.87 1.92
CA LEU A 181 1.80 -15.93 1.83
C LEU A 181 2.64 -16.27 0.59
N TYR A 182 2.78 -15.33 -0.35
CA TYR A 182 3.51 -15.56 -1.60
C TYR A 182 4.26 -14.31 -2.08
N GLU A 183 5.32 -14.51 -2.85
CA GLU A 183 6.05 -13.42 -3.51
C GLU A 183 5.39 -13.09 -4.87
N GLY A 184 5.17 -11.81 -5.11
CA GLY A 184 4.67 -11.28 -6.38
C GLY A 184 5.34 -9.94 -6.68
N ASN A 185 4.83 -9.22 -7.68
CA ASN A 185 5.26 -7.86 -7.92
C ASN A 185 4.19 -6.88 -7.45
N LYS A 186 4.63 -5.73 -6.94
CA LYS A 186 3.81 -4.56 -6.66
C LYS A 186 4.31 -3.40 -7.49
N VAL A 187 3.42 -2.75 -8.22
CA VAL A 187 3.73 -1.45 -8.83
C VAL A 187 3.66 -0.39 -7.74
N VAL A 188 4.77 0.31 -7.54
CA VAL A 188 4.90 1.35 -6.52
C VAL A 188 5.49 2.63 -7.13
N PRO A 189 5.11 3.82 -6.64
CA PRO A 189 5.85 5.04 -6.92
C PRO A 189 7.30 4.87 -6.42
N TYR A 190 8.26 5.08 -7.31
CA TYR A 190 9.67 4.78 -7.07
C TYR A 190 10.54 5.96 -7.50
N CYS A 191 11.43 6.38 -6.62
CA CYS A 191 12.45 7.38 -6.91
C CYS A 191 13.72 6.67 -7.36
N ALA A 192 14.02 6.75 -8.66
CA ALA A 192 15.19 6.10 -9.24
C ALA A 192 16.53 6.68 -8.76
N ARG A 193 16.54 7.97 -8.40
CA ARG A 193 17.71 8.63 -7.82
C ARG A 193 17.98 8.20 -6.38
N ASP A 194 16.94 8.08 -5.58
CA ASP A 194 17.06 7.76 -4.15
C ASP A 194 17.01 6.24 -3.88
N GLY A 195 16.74 5.43 -4.91
CA GLY A 195 16.73 3.97 -4.82
C GLY A 195 15.56 3.40 -4.01
N THR A 196 14.44 4.14 -3.88
CA THR A 196 13.37 3.78 -2.94
C THR A 196 11.97 3.92 -3.49
N ALA A 197 11.10 2.99 -3.08
CA ALA A 197 9.66 3.17 -3.17
C ALA A 197 9.19 4.25 -2.18
N LEU A 198 8.14 4.99 -2.55
CA LEU A 198 7.50 6.03 -1.76
C LEU A 198 6.08 5.60 -1.37
N SER A 199 5.64 6.03 -0.18
CA SER A 199 4.25 5.90 0.25
C SER A 199 3.33 6.92 -0.42
N SER A 200 2.01 6.67 -0.44
CA SER A 200 1.03 7.63 -0.97
C SER A 200 1.11 9.00 -0.30
N HIS A 201 1.42 9.05 1.00
CA HIS A 201 1.61 10.30 1.73
C HIS A 201 2.86 11.07 1.27
N GLU A 202 3.95 10.37 0.96
CA GLU A 202 5.17 10.98 0.43
C GLU A 202 4.98 11.45 -1.02
N VAL A 203 4.22 10.71 -1.83
CA VAL A 203 3.88 11.10 -3.21
C VAL A 203 3.01 12.35 -3.25
N ALA A 204 1.99 12.42 -2.38
CA ALA A 204 1.07 13.55 -2.32
C ALA A 204 1.76 14.90 -2.03
N GLN A 205 2.93 14.89 -1.39
CA GLN A 205 3.70 16.10 -1.06
C GLN A 205 4.54 16.62 -2.25
N GLY A 206 4.75 15.80 -3.28
CA GLY A 206 5.71 16.08 -4.34
C GLY A 206 5.09 16.36 -5.71
N TYR A 207 3.78 16.59 -5.81
CA TYR A 207 3.15 16.95 -7.08
C TYR A 207 3.65 18.29 -7.60
N LYS A 208 3.98 18.32 -8.90
CA LYS A 208 4.39 19.53 -9.62
C LYS A 208 3.73 19.54 -10.98
N ASP A 209 3.34 20.72 -11.42
CA ASP A 209 2.84 20.91 -12.79
C ASP A 209 4.02 20.82 -13.77
N VAL A 210 3.88 19.95 -14.77
CA VAL A 210 4.88 19.70 -15.80
C VAL A 210 4.23 19.69 -17.17
N ASP A 211 5.02 20.02 -18.17
CA ASP A 211 4.69 19.80 -19.56
C ASP A 211 5.34 18.49 -19.99
N ASP A 212 4.54 17.47 -20.27
CA ASP A 212 5.02 16.18 -20.77
C ASP A 212 4.63 15.98 -22.24
N PRO A 213 5.40 15.18 -23.01
CA PRO A 213 4.97 14.76 -24.32
C PRO A 213 3.71 13.90 -24.22
N SER A 214 2.70 14.26 -25.00
CA SER A 214 1.46 13.51 -25.18
C SER A 214 1.41 13.02 -26.61
N VAL A 215 1.42 11.70 -26.78
CA VAL A 215 1.54 11.07 -28.10
C VAL A 215 0.40 10.13 -28.40
N TYR A 216 0.01 10.13 -29.66
CA TYR A 216 -0.95 9.23 -30.25
C TYR A 216 -0.19 8.30 -31.17
N VAL A 217 -0.26 6.99 -30.91
CA VAL A 217 0.58 5.98 -31.57
C VAL A 217 -0.32 4.98 -32.28
N ARG A 218 -0.01 4.73 -33.54
CA ARG A 218 -0.65 3.74 -34.39
C ARG A 218 -0.03 2.37 -34.14
N LEU A 219 -0.88 1.39 -33.84
CA LEU A 219 -0.50 -0.01 -33.68
C LEU A 219 -1.23 -0.84 -34.73
N GLN A 220 -0.47 -1.28 -35.73
CA GLN A 220 -1.03 -1.99 -36.87
C GLN A 220 -1.52 -3.37 -36.48
N VAL A 221 -2.75 -3.68 -36.83
CA VAL A 221 -3.35 -4.99 -36.65
C VAL A 221 -2.66 -5.99 -37.57
N THR A 222 -2.12 -7.05 -36.99
CA THR A 222 -1.45 -8.14 -37.71
C THR A 222 -2.40 -9.31 -37.93
N GLU A 223 -3.26 -9.59 -36.95
CA GLU A 223 -4.33 -10.60 -37.04
C GLU A 223 -5.62 -9.97 -36.53
N GLY A 224 -6.52 -9.67 -37.47
CA GLY A 224 -7.84 -9.14 -37.19
C GLY A 224 -8.86 -10.22 -36.82
N ASN A 225 -10.13 -9.84 -36.79
CA ASN A 225 -11.25 -10.72 -36.48
C ASN A 225 -12.48 -10.33 -37.33
N ALA A 226 -13.70 -10.59 -36.84
CA ALA A 226 -14.92 -10.28 -37.58
C ALA A 226 -15.19 -8.77 -37.76
N VAL A 227 -14.66 -7.93 -36.87
CA VAL A 227 -14.94 -6.48 -36.84
C VAL A 227 -13.75 -5.62 -37.27
N ILE A 228 -12.53 -6.14 -37.15
CA ILE A 228 -11.28 -5.46 -37.50
C ILE A 228 -10.48 -6.26 -38.54
N GLU A 229 -9.88 -5.57 -39.51
CA GLU A 229 -9.09 -6.17 -40.58
C GLU A 229 -7.58 -6.03 -40.33
N PRO A 230 -6.74 -6.99 -40.77
CA PRO A 230 -5.30 -6.78 -40.82
C PRO A 230 -4.93 -5.54 -41.63
N GLY A 231 -4.07 -4.68 -41.08
CA GLY A 231 -3.70 -3.39 -41.65
C GLY A 231 -4.48 -2.19 -41.09
N ASP A 232 -5.60 -2.41 -40.40
CA ASP A 232 -6.21 -1.36 -39.57
C ASP A 232 -5.23 -0.95 -38.47
N GLU A 233 -5.31 0.30 -37.99
CA GLU A 233 -4.41 0.84 -36.98
C GLU A 233 -5.17 1.15 -35.69
N LEU A 234 -4.85 0.43 -34.61
CA LEU A 234 -5.35 0.75 -33.27
C LEU A 234 -4.64 2.02 -32.81
N LEU A 235 -5.40 3.07 -32.50
CA LEU A 235 -4.82 4.33 -32.07
C LEU A 235 -4.81 4.40 -30.54
N VAL A 236 -3.61 4.37 -29.93
CA VAL A 236 -3.43 4.51 -28.49
C VAL A 236 -2.94 5.91 -28.14
N TRP A 237 -3.20 6.34 -26.90
CA TRP A 237 -2.71 7.61 -26.36
C TRP A 237 -1.90 7.39 -25.08
N THR A 238 -0.83 8.15 -24.89
CA THR A 238 -0.06 8.15 -23.64
C THR A 238 0.64 9.49 -23.41
N THR A 239 0.81 9.86 -22.14
CA THR A 239 1.65 10.97 -21.67
C THR A 239 3.04 10.52 -21.20
N THR A 240 3.32 9.21 -21.31
CA THR A 240 4.60 8.60 -20.89
C THR A 240 5.21 7.78 -22.03
N PRO A 241 5.72 8.42 -23.11
CA PRO A 241 6.29 7.71 -24.26
C PRO A 241 7.35 6.67 -23.89
N TRP A 242 8.14 6.93 -22.86
CA TRP A 242 9.16 6.01 -22.34
C TRP A 242 8.60 4.63 -21.97
N THR A 243 7.34 4.52 -21.56
CA THR A 243 6.72 3.22 -21.23
C THR A 243 6.36 2.39 -22.47
N LEU A 244 6.28 2.99 -23.66
CA LEU A 244 5.89 2.30 -24.89
C LEU A 244 6.87 1.21 -25.31
N VAL A 245 8.15 1.31 -24.93
CA VAL A 245 9.13 0.24 -25.17
C VAL A 245 8.76 -1.06 -24.45
N SER A 246 7.89 -0.99 -23.45
CA SER A 246 7.37 -2.11 -22.66
C SER A 246 5.89 -2.37 -22.89
N ASN A 247 5.34 -1.92 -24.03
CA ASN A 247 3.96 -2.20 -24.37
C ASN A 247 3.71 -3.72 -24.47
N ALA A 248 2.91 -4.25 -23.56
CA ALA A 248 2.62 -5.68 -23.44
C ALA A 248 1.32 -6.07 -24.16
N ALA A 249 0.32 -5.20 -24.09
CA ALA A 249 -1.02 -5.37 -24.66
C ALA A 249 -1.69 -4.00 -24.86
N VAL A 250 -2.91 -3.95 -25.39
CA VAL A 250 -3.78 -2.78 -25.26
C VAL A 250 -5.06 -3.16 -24.55
N ALA A 251 -5.63 -2.23 -23.80
CA ALA A 251 -6.86 -2.41 -23.04
C ALA A 251 -8.01 -1.61 -23.67
N VAL A 252 -9.19 -2.23 -23.74
CA VAL A 252 -10.44 -1.63 -24.17
C VAL A 252 -11.56 -1.96 -23.18
N ASP A 253 -12.51 -1.05 -23.03
CA ASP A 253 -13.70 -1.32 -22.22
C ASP A 253 -14.67 -2.20 -23.00
N PRO A 254 -15.18 -3.30 -22.43
CA PRO A 254 -16.04 -4.23 -23.16
C PRO A 254 -17.37 -3.63 -23.61
N ASP A 255 -17.89 -2.62 -22.89
CA ASP A 255 -19.21 -2.03 -23.09
C ASP A 255 -19.17 -0.72 -23.89
N LEU A 256 -17.99 -0.10 -24.05
CA LEU A 256 -17.82 1.07 -24.91
C LEU A 256 -17.97 0.72 -26.40
N THR A 257 -18.54 1.67 -27.16
CA THR A 257 -18.61 1.60 -28.62
C THR A 257 -17.31 2.10 -29.23
N TYR A 258 -16.76 1.28 -30.13
CA TYR A 258 -15.59 1.57 -30.95
C TYR A 258 -15.98 1.62 -32.42
N VAL A 259 -15.15 2.32 -33.20
CA VAL A 259 -15.41 2.55 -34.61
C VAL A 259 -14.15 2.37 -35.44
N ARG A 260 -14.33 1.85 -36.66
CA ARG A 260 -13.36 1.95 -37.75
C ARG A 260 -13.64 3.23 -38.52
N VAL A 261 -12.66 4.10 -38.63
CA VAL A 261 -12.79 5.41 -39.28
C VAL A 261 -11.69 5.56 -40.31
N ARG A 262 -12.07 5.81 -41.56
CA ARG A 262 -11.13 6.10 -42.64
C ARG A 262 -10.72 7.57 -42.56
N SER A 263 -9.41 7.81 -42.50
CA SER A 263 -8.80 9.14 -42.50
C SER A 263 -7.65 9.14 -43.51
N GLY A 264 -7.87 9.74 -44.68
CA GLY A 264 -6.97 9.59 -45.82
C GLY A 264 -6.96 8.14 -46.34
N ASP A 265 -5.77 7.56 -46.48
CA ASP A 265 -5.58 6.17 -46.94
C ASP A 265 -5.57 5.14 -45.78
N GLU A 266 -5.67 5.59 -44.53
CA GLU A 266 -5.58 4.75 -43.33
C GLU A 266 -6.96 4.51 -42.71
N VAL A 267 -7.13 3.36 -42.05
CA VAL A 267 -8.30 3.04 -41.22
C VAL A 267 -7.86 2.98 -39.77
N LEU A 268 -8.38 3.91 -38.97
CA LEU A 268 -8.08 4.05 -37.55
C LEU A 268 -9.19 3.42 -36.71
N VAL A 269 -8.80 2.79 -35.61
CA VAL A 269 -9.73 2.27 -34.59
C VAL A 269 -9.63 3.12 -33.34
N VAL A 270 -10.75 3.69 -32.90
CA VAL A 270 -10.90 4.53 -31.71
C VAL A 270 -12.27 4.33 -31.07
N ALA A 271 -12.45 4.76 -29.83
CA ALA A 271 -13.79 4.90 -29.24
C ALA A 271 -14.61 5.94 -30.02
N GLU A 272 -15.90 5.67 -30.21
CA GLU A 272 -16.81 6.55 -30.96
C GLU A 272 -16.81 7.99 -30.39
N ALA A 273 -16.82 8.11 -29.06
CA ALA A 273 -16.78 9.40 -28.36
C ALA A 273 -15.48 10.20 -28.59
N ALA A 274 -14.39 9.55 -29.03
CA ALA A 274 -13.13 10.21 -29.30
C ALA A 274 -13.02 10.74 -30.75
N VAL A 275 -13.90 10.34 -31.66
CA VAL A 275 -13.79 10.67 -33.10
C VAL A 275 -13.77 12.16 -33.35
N ASP A 276 -14.76 12.91 -32.82
CA ASP A 276 -14.85 14.35 -33.08
C ASP A 276 -13.64 15.10 -32.52
N ARG A 277 -13.16 14.72 -31.33
CA ARG A 277 -11.98 15.33 -30.68
C ARG A 277 -10.69 15.07 -31.44
N LEU A 278 -10.54 13.87 -32.01
CA LEU A 278 -9.29 13.44 -32.65
C LEU A 278 -9.25 13.73 -34.14
N LEU A 279 -10.39 13.60 -34.81
CA LEU A 279 -10.53 13.49 -36.27
C LEU A 279 -11.60 14.44 -36.86
N GLY A 280 -12.19 15.35 -36.07
CA GLY A 280 -13.33 16.22 -36.43
C GLY A 280 -13.11 17.26 -37.55
N GLY A 281 -12.29 16.98 -38.56
CA GLY A 281 -12.08 17.77 -39.77
C GLY A 281 -12.70 17.15 -41.03
N GLU A 282 -12.60 17.86 -42.17
CA GLU A 282 -13.01 17.35 -43.49
C GLU A 282 -12.17 16.11 -43.87
N GLY A 283 -12.81 14.99 -44.26
CA GLY A 283 -12.13 13.78 -44.77
C GLY A 283 -12.22 12.53 -43.88
N THR A 284 -13.04 12.55 -42.82
CA THR A 284 -13.25 11.44 -41.90
C THR A 284 -14.53 10.66 -42.27
N GLU A 285 -14.40 9.39 -42.65
CA GLU A 285 -15.54 8.52 -43.03
C GLU A 285 -15.67 7.35 -42.05
N LEU A 286 -16.84 7.22 -41.42
CA LEU A 286 -17.17 6.08 -40.57
C LEU A 286 -17.34 4.82 -41.44
N VAL A 287 -16.53 3.79 -41.19
CA VAL A 287 -16.55 2.51 -41.91
C VAL A 287 -17.48 1.51 -41.22
N SER A 288 -17.36 1.36 -39.90
CA SER A 288 -18.20 0.45 -39.09
C SER A 288 -18.10 0.78 -37.60
N SER A 289 -19.04 0.26 -36.81
CA SER A 289 -19.06 0.36 -35.34
C SER A 289 -19.29 -1.01 -34.70
N PHE A 290 -18.77 -1.19 -33.49
CA PHE A 290 -18.80 -2.43 -32.71
C PHE A 290 -18.53 -2.13 -31.22
N THR A 291 -18.78 -3.11 -30.37
CA THR A 291 -18.46 -3.05 -28.93
C THR A 291 -17.00 -3.41 -28.66
N GLY A 292 -16.43 -2.94 -27.54
CA GLY A 292 -15.06 -3.30 -27.17
C GLY A 292 -14.89 -4.79 -26.90
N ALA A 293 -15.93 -5.48 -26.44
CA ALA A 293 -15.94 -6.94 -26.30
C ALA A 293 -15.62 -7.66 -27.62
N GLU A 294 -16.03 -7.09 -28.76
CA GLU A 294 -15.76 -7.64 -30.08
C GLU A 294 -14.31 -7.43 -30.55
N LEU A 295 -13.52 -6.58 -29.87
CA LEU A 295 -12.09 -6.38 -30.16
C LEU A 295 -11.18 -7.39 -29.45
N ALA A 296 -11.72 -8.22 -28.55
CA ALA A 296 -10.91 -9.12 -27.74
C ALA A 296 -10.00 -10.03 -28.59
N ASP A 297 -8.77 -10.23 -28.10
CA ASP A 297 -7.75 -11.11 -28.66
C ASP A 297 -7.21 -10.72 -30.07
N VAL A 298 -7.62 -9.57 -30.63
CA VAL A 298 -7.01 -9.01 -31.85
C VAL A 298 -5.52 -8.78 -31.64
N ARG A 299 -4.68 -9.21 -32.60
CA ARG A 299 -3.22 -9.05 -32.51
C ARG A 299 -2.74 -7.83 -33.28
N TYR A 300 -1.73 -7.17 -32.73
CA TYR A 300 -1.12 -5.99 -33.34
C TYR A 300 0.41 -6.02 -33.29
N ALA A 301 1.05 -5.17 -34.08
CA ALA A 301 2.49 -4.96 -34.09
C ALA A 301 2.89 -3.94 -33.01
N ALA A 302 3.87 -4.29 -32.19
CA ALA A 302 4.39 -3.43 -31.13
C ALA A 302 4.85 -2.05 -31.66
N PRO A 303 4.79 -1.00 -30.84
CA PRO A 303 5.29 0.33 -31.22
C PRO A 303 6.79 0.31 -31.51
N PHE A 304 7.55 -0.54 -30.80
CA PHE A 304 8.98 -0.73 -30.96
C PHE A 304 9.35 -2.21 -31.03
N PRO A 305 10.43 -2.56 -31.77
CA PRO A 305 10.86 -3.95 -31.93
C PRO A 305 11.80 -4.44 -30.81
N PHE A 306 11.86 -3.76 -29.66
CA PHE A 306 12.82 -4.07 -28.60
C PHE A 306 12.45 -5.30 -27.78
N ILE A 307 11.15 -5.47 -27.48
CA ILE A 307 10.63 -6.60 -26.70
C ILE A 307 9.60 -7.32 -27.57
N ALA A 308 9.83 -8.62 -27.79
CA ALA A 308 8.96 -9.44 -28.61
C ALA A 308 7.72 -9.90 -27.81
N SER A 309 6.63 -10.20 -28.52
CA SER A 309 5.35 -10.58 -27.91
C SER A 309 5.47 -11.78 -26.96
N GLU A 310 6.34 -12.72 -27.31
CA GLU A 310 6.61 -13.97 -26.62
C GLU A 310 7.17 -13.73 -25.22
N ALA A 311 7.86 -12.61 -25.00
CA ALA A 311 8.37 -12.23 -23.69
C ALA A 311 7.24 -11.96 -22.69
N TYR A 312 6.06 -11.55 -23.17
CA TYR A 312 4.86 -11.31 -22.38
C TYR A 312 3.95 -12.55 -22.27
N GLY A 313 4.30 -13.66 -22.92
CA GLY A 313 3.50 -14.88 -22.97
C GLY A 313 2.49 -14.92 -24.13
N PRO A 314 1.56 -15.91 -24.15
CA PRO A 314 0.71 -16.19 -25.31
C PRO A 314 -0.20 -15.03 -25.76
N ARG A 315 -0.54 -14.13 -24.83
CA ARG A 315 -1.37 -12.94 -25.06
C ARG A 315 -0.56 -11.64 -25.24
N GLY A 316 0.76 -11.73 -25.41
CA GLY A 316 1.56 -10.56 -25.76
C GLY A 316 1.10 -9.92 -27.08
N HIS A 317 1.05 -8.60 -27.08
CA HIS A 317 0.58 -7.74 -28.18
C HIS A 317 -0.83 -8.11 -28.69
N THR A 318 -1.77 -8.27 -27.75
CA THR A 318 -3.19 -8.50 -28.03
C THR A 318 -4.08 -7.43 -27.39
N VAL A 319 -5.32 -7.32 -27.87
CA VAL A 319 -6.36 -6.51 -27.22
C VAL A 319 -6.98 -7.27 -26.06
N LEU A 320 -6.99 -6.67 -24.87
CA LEU A 320 -7.57 -7.20 -23.65
C LEU A 320 -8.75 -6.34 -23.19
N LEU A 321 -9.70 -6.96 -22.48
CA LEU A 321 -10.86 -6.26 -21.93
C LEU A 321 -10.54 -5.76 -20.52
N ALA A 322 -10.92 -4.52 -20.21
CA ALA A 322 -10.65 -3.88 -18.94
C ALA A 322 -11.74 -2.90 -18.54
N ASP A 323 -12.06 -2.82 -17.25
CA ASP A 323 -13.11 -1.97 -16.68
C ASP A 323 -12.64 -0.56 -16.28
N PHE A 324 -11.36 -0.26 -16.44
CA PHE A 324 -10.77 1.03 -16.08
C PHE A 324 -10.62 1.98 -17.27
N VAL A 325 -10.91 1.51 -18.49
CA VAL A 325 -10.74 2.31 -19.71
C VAL A 325 -11.90 3.30 -19.83
N SER A 326 -11.58 4.55 -20.14
CA SER A 326 -12.58 5.59 -20.42
C SER A 326 -12.39 6.18 -21.80
N ALA A 327 -13.46 6.77 -22.35
CA ALA A 327 -13.41 7.55 -23.59
C ALA A 327 -13.46 9.07 -23.35
N GLU A 328 -13.47 9.51 -22.07
CA GLU A 328 -13.49 10.92 -21.70
C GLU A 328 -12.27 11.66 -22.22
N ASP A 329 -11.09 11.02 -22.15
CA ASP A 329 -9.82 11.52 -22.67
C ASP A 329 -9.13 10.49 -23.60
N GLY A 330 -8.13 10.92 -24.36
CA GLY A 330 -7.37 10.04 -25.25
C GLY A 330 -8.20 9.47 -26.40
N THR A 331 -8.03 8.15 -26.65
CA THR A 331 -8.64 7.43 -27.78
C THR A 331 -9.67 6.37 -27.37
N GLY A 332 -9.80 6.08 -26.07
CA GLY A 332 -10.52 4.92 -25.57
C GLY A 332 -9.80 3.58 -25.76
N ILE A 333 -8.56 3.57 -26.27
CA ILE A 333 -7.68 2.39 -26.31
C ILE A 333 -6.40 2.72 -25.53
N VAL A 334 -6.16 1.98 -24.46
CA VAL A 334 -5.05 2.27 -23.53
C VAL A 334 -3.89 1.31 -23.80
N HIS A 335 -2.68 1.84 -24.04
CA HIS A 335 -1.50 0.98 -24.08
C HIS A 335 -1.23 0.46 -22.67
N THR A 336 -0.85 -0.81 -22.55
CA THR A 336 -0.53 -1.40 -21.24
C THR A 336 0.95 -1.69 -21.15
N ALA A 337 1.60 -1.26 -20.07
CA ALA A 337 2.97 -1.57 -19.72
C ALA A 337 2.97 -2.12 -18.29
N VAL A 338 2.79 -3.44 -18.17
CA VAL A 338 2.55 -4.18 -16.90
C VAL A 338 3.60 -3.94 -15.79
N ALA A 339 4.78 -3.42 -16.13
CA ALA A 339 5.82 -3.09 -15.17
C ALA A 339 5.66 -1.69 -14.54
N PHE A 340 4.80 -0.81 -15.09
CA PHE A 340 4.78 0.61 -14.79
C PHE A 340 3.39 1.19 -14.51
N GLY A 341 2.33 0.38 -14.50
CA GLY A 341 0.97 0.80 -14.13
C GLY A 341 0.32 -0.20 -13.19
N GLU A 342 -0.39 0.27 -12.15
CA GLU A 342 -1.08 -0.62 -11.20
C GLU A 342 -2.24 -1.36 -11.86
N ASP A 343 -3.06 -0.64 -12.64
CA ASP A 343 -4.16 -1.24 -13.41
C ASP A 343 -3.63 -2.17 -14.51
N ASP A 344 -2.57 -1.77 -15.22
CA ASP A 344 -1.88 -2.59 -16.21
C ASP A 344 -1.35 -3.90 -15.59
N PHE A 345 -0.74 -3.82 -14.41
CA PHE A 345 -0.23 -4.98 -13.69
C PHE A 345 -1.37 -5.91 -13.25
N ARG A 346 -2.49 -5.35 -12.77
CA ARG A 346 -3.68 -6.12 -12.40
C ARG A 346 -4.25 -6.85 -13.61
N LEU A 347 -4.42 -6.16 -14.73
CA LEU A 347 -4.88 -6.72 -16.00
C LEU A 347 -3.92 -7.81 -16.50
N GLY A 348 -2.61 -7.54 -16.45
CA GLY A 348 -1.59 -8.51 -16.81
C GLY A 348 -1.66 -9.78 -15.95
N ARG A 349 -1.88 -9.65 -14.64
CA ARG A 349 -2.05 -10.80 -13.74
C ARG A 349 -3.32 -11.60 -14.07
N GLU A 350 -4.42 -10.93 -14.38
CA GLU A 350 -5.70 -11.55 -14.75
C GLU A 350 -5.59 -12.37 -16.04
N TYR A 351 -4.95 -11.80 -17.06
CA TYR A 351 -4.81 -12.42 -18.38
C TYR A 351 -3.54 -13.28 -18.54
N GLY A 352 -2.72 -13.39 -17.49
CA GLY A 352 -1.52 -14.22 -17.48
C GLY A 352 -0.35 -13.67 -18.29
N LEU A 353 -0.20 -12.35 -18.38
CA LEU A 353 0.96 -11.70 -18.98
C LEU A 353 2.17 -11.78 -18.05
N THR A 354 3.34 -12.04 -18.63
CA THR A 354 4.62 -11.98 -17.92
C THR A 354 5.04 -10.53 -17.73
N VAL A 355 5.48 -10.16 -16.52
CA VAL A 355 6.06 -8.83 -16.29
C VAL A 355 7.47 -8.76 -16.84
N VAL A 356 7.64 -7.92 -17.87
CA VAL A 356 8.95 -7.58 -18.43
C VAL A 356 9.26 -6.13 -18.08
N ASN A 357 10.29 -5.92 -17.28
CA ASN A 357 10.76 -4.58 -16.91
C ASN A 357 12.19 -4.36 -17.46
N PRO A 358 12.36 -3.56 -18.53
CA PRO A 358 13.67 -3.21 -19.08
C PRO A 358 14.31 -1.99 -18.44
N VAL A 359 13.71 -1.43 -17.39
CA VAL A 359 14.22 -0.27 -16.65
C VAL A 359 14.90 -0.77 -15.40
N ARG A 360 16.12 -0.30 -15.15
CA ARG A 360 16.92 -0.63 -13.98
C ARG A 360 16.48 0.21 -12.78
N LEU A 361 16.95 -0.18 -11.59
CA LEU A 361 16.66 0.55 -10.35
C LEU A 361 17.20 1.99 -10.34
N ASP A 362 18.17 2.33 -11.20
CA ASP A 362 18.67 3.71 -11.35
C ASP A 362 17.82 4.55 -12.34
N GLY A 363 16.76 3.96 -12.92
CA GLY A 363 15.86 4.64 -13.84
C GLY A 363 16.39 4.68 -15.28
N THR A 364 17.43 3.92 -15.60
CA THR A 364 17.96 3.79 -16.95
C THR A 364 17.46 2.53 -17.63
N TYR A 365 17.39 2.53 -18.97
CA TYR A 365 17.10 1.30 -19.70
C TYR A 365 18.28 0.32 -19.65
N ASP A 366 17.98 -0.97 -19.67
CA ASP A 366 18.97 -2.02 -19.88
C ASP A 366 19.30 -2.28 -21.36
N GLU A 367 20.17 -3.25 -21.60
CA GLU A 367 20.70 -3.60 -22.92
C GLU A 367 19.63 -4.00 -23.94
N ARG A 368 18.44 -4.43 -23.50
CA ARG A 368 17.36 -4.86 -24.39
C ARG A 368 16.80 -3.70 -25.22
N ILE A 369 16.94 -2.46 -24.74
CA ILE A 369 16.41 -1.26 -25.42
C ILE A 369 17.47 -0.61 -26.33
N GLY A 370 18.45 -1.40 -26.78
CA GLY A 370 19.36 -1.06 -27.87
C GLY A 370 20.01 0.33 -27.74
N PRO A 371 19.72 1.28 -28.66
CA PRO A 371 20.34 2.61 -28.65
C PRO A 371 19.98 3.46 -27.42
N TYR A 372 18.97 3.08 -26.65
CA TYR A 372 18.55 3.78 -25.44
C TYR A 372 19.12 3.18 -24.16
N ALA A 373 19.86 2.06 -24.24
CA ALA A 373 20.48 1.42 -23.08
C ALA A 373 21.37 2.40 -22.30
N GLY A 374 21.22 2.40 -20.97
CA GLY A 374 21.94 3.29 -20.04
C GLY A 374 21.42 4.73 -19.99
N ARG A 375 20.41 5.10 -20.79
CA ARG A 375 19.77 6.43 -20.71
C ARG A 375 18.64 6.42 -19.70
N TRP A 376 18.49 7.53 -18.97
CA TRP A 376 17.32 7.77 -18.12
C TRP A 376 16.05 7.77 -18.99
N VAL A 377 15.00 7.06 -18.59
CA VAL A 377 13.78 6.85 -19.42
C VAL A 377 13.05 8.12 -19.96
N LYS A 378 12.75 9.13 -19.13
CA LYS A 378 12.30 10.50 -19.47
C LYS A 378 13.27 11.24 -20.40
N ASP A 379 14.59 11.11 -20.22
CA ASP A 379 15.57 11.74 -21.14
C ASP A 379 15.56 11.08 -22.53
N ALA A 380 14.90 9.93 -22.67
CA ALA A 380 14.69 9.26 -23.95
C ALA A 380 13.34 9.60 -24.60
N ASP A 381 12.43 10.31 -23.92
CA ASP A 381 11.07 10.56 -24.44
C ASP A 381 11.11 11.21 -25.83
N ASP A 382 11.81 12.34 -26.00
CA ASP A 382 11.85 13.07 -27.27
C ASP A 382 12.42 12.22 -28.43
N ASP A 383 13.45 11.43 -28.16
CA ASP A 383 14.07 10.56 -29.16
C ASP A 383 13.22 9.33 -29.48
N LEU A 384 12.44 8.82 -28.51
CA LEU A 384 11.46 7.76 -28.74
C LEU A 384 10.30 8.27 -29.60
N VAL A 385 9.86 9.52 -29.38
CA VAL A 385 8.85 10.17 -30.23
C VAL A 385 9.36 10.34 -31.67
N GLU A 386 10.62 10.75 -31.85
CA GLU A 386 11.22 10.84 -33.18
C GLU A 386 11.38 9.46 -33.83
N ASP A 387 11.76 8.43 -33.08
CA ASP A 387 11.85 7.06 -33.61
C ASP A 387 10.46 6.56 -34.08
N LEU A 388 9.39 6.78 -33.29
CA LEU A 388 8.01 6.49 -33.71
C LEU A 388 7.62 7.25 -34.99
N ARG A 389 8.02 8.51 -35.11
CA ARG A 389 7.78 9.33 -36.32
C ARG A 389 8.50 8.73 -37.52
N SER A 390 9.78 8.39 -37.38
CA SER A 390 10.59 7.81 -38.45
C SER A 390 10.06 6.46 -38.94
N ARG A 391 9.38 5.71 -38.07
CA ARG A 391 8.72 4.43 -38.37
C ARG A 391 7.31 4.56 -38.93
N GLY A 392 6.77 5.78 -39.04
CA GLY A 392 5.38 6.03 -39.45
C GLY A 392 4.34 5.62 -38.39
N ARG A 393 4.76 5.35 -37.16
CA ARG A 393 3.86 4.92 -36.06
C ARG A 393 3.26 6.10 -35.28
N LEU A 394 3.84 7.29 -35.36
CA LEU A 394 3.33 8.47 -34.65
C LEU A 394 2.17 9.14 -35.43
N PHE A 395 0.98 9.20 -34.83
CA PHE A 395 -0.19 9.92 -35.37
C PHE A 395 -0.13 11.40 -35.06
N ARG A 396 0.04 11.73 -33.78
CA ARG A 396 0.10 13.10 -33.29
C ARG A 396 1.01 13.16 -32.08
N ALA A 397 1.76 14.25 -31.94
CA ALA A 397 2.52 14.57 -30.74
C ALA A 397 2.20 16.01 -30.34
N GLU A 398 1.95 16.21 -29.06
CA GLU A 398 1.62 17.49 -28.45
C GLU A 398 2.20 17.56 -27.03
N ARG A 399 2.13 18.73 -26.41
CA ARG A 399 2.57 18.94 -25.02
C ARG A 399 1.34 19.00 -24.13
N HIS A 400 1.33 18.20 -23.08
CA HIS A 400 0.23 18.15 -22.14
C HIS A 400 0.68 18.69 -20.78
N HIS A 401 -0.01 19.74 -20.32
CA HIS A 401 0.25 20.36 -19.04
C HIS A 401 -0.57 19.67 -17.95
N HIS A 402 0.09 19.01 -17.00
CA HIS A 402 -0.58 18.27 -15.92
C HIS A 402 0.27 18.14 -14.67
N SER A 403 -0.36 17.70 -13.58
CA SER A 403 0.33 17.48 -12.32
C SER A 403 0.95 16.08 -12.28
N TYR A 404 2.28 16.02 -12.18
CA TYR A 404 3.03 14.76 -12.13
C TYR A 404 3.75 14.59 -10.79
N PRO A 405 3.77 13.37 -10.21
CA PRO A 405 4.41 13.13 -8.93
C PRO A 405 5.94 13.17 -9.02
N HIS A 406 6.58 13.98 -8.18
CA HIS A 406 8.03 14.02 -8.00
C HIS A 406 8.39 13.56 -6.58
N CYS A 407 9.62 13.09 -6.40
CA CYS A 407 10.13 12.79 -5.07
C CYS A 407 10.14 14.08 -4.24
N TRP A 408 9.45 14.06 -3.09
CA TRP A 408 9.40 15.21 -2.17
C TRP A 408 10.78 15.59 -1.61
N ARG A 409 11.75 14.65 -1.64
CA ARG A 409 13.10 14.84 -1.11
C ARG A 409 14.05 15.46 -2.13
N CYS A 410 14.24 14.81 -3.28
CA CYS A 410 15.23 15.21 -4.29
C CYS A 410 14.64 15.90 -5.52
N GLY A 411 13.31 15.95 -5.63
CA GLY A 411 12.60 16.61 -6.72
C GLY A 411 12.60 15.87 -8.06
N THR A 412 13.19 14.68 -8.15
CA THR A 412 13.21 13.83 -9.36
C THR A 412 11.81 13.29 -9.68
N PRO A 413 11.38 13.23 -10.96
CA PRO A 413 10.12 12.60 -11.34
C PRO A 413 10.04 11.15 -10.84
N LEU A 414 8.91 10.76 -10.25
CA LEU A 414 8.71 9.38 -9.83
C LEU A 414 8.36 8.49 -11.01
N LEU A 415 8.83 7.25 -10.94
CA LEU A 415 8.44 6.18 -11.84
C LEU A 415 7.50 5.26 -11.08
N TYR A 416 6.34 4.93 -11.64
CA TYR A 416 5.65 3.73 -11.19
C TYR A 416 6.46 2.54 -11.65
N TYR A 417 6.80 1.64 -10.73
CA TYR A 417 7.78 0.58 -10.99
C TYR A 417 7.37 -0.71 -10.26
N ALA A 418 7.33 -1.81 -10.99
CA ALA A 418 7.08 -3.14 -10.45
C ALA A 418 8.30 -3.63 -9.65
N LYS A 419 8.13 -3.75 -8.33
CA LYS A 419 9.14 -4.31 -7.42
C LYS A 419 8.62 -5.61 -6.78
N PRO A 420 9.50 -6.57 -6.46
CA PRO A 420 9.12 -7.73 -5.67
C PRO A 420 8.47 -7.32 -4.34
N SER A 421 7.39 -7.99 -3.96
CA SER A 421 6.69 -7.78 -2.70
C SER A 421 6.04 -9.08 -2.23
N TRP A 422 5.91 -9.22 -0.91
CA TRP A 422 5.19 -10.32 -0.31
C TRP A 422 3.74 -9.95 -0.10
N TYR A 423 2.86 -10.86 -0.51
CA TYR A 423 1.43 -10.71 -0.47
C TYR A 423 0.79 -11.77 0.41
N VAL A 424 -0.30 -11.36 1.07
CA VAL A 424 -1.27 -12.29 1.65
C VAL A 424 -2.46 -12.39 0.69
N ALA A 425 -2.77 -13.62 0.26
CA ALA A 425 -3.84 -13.94 -0.67
C ALA A 425 -5.25 -13.78 -0.06
N THR A 426 -5.59 -12.57 0.41
CA THR A 426 -6.87 -12.24 1.05
C THR A 426 -8.03 -12.39 0.08
N SER A 427 -7.81 -12.23 -1.23
CA SER A 427 -8.85 -12.42 -2.25
C SER A 427 -9.43 -13.84 -2.25
N ARG A 428 -8.59 -14.85 -2.02
CA ARG A 428 -9.00 -16.27 -1.88
C ARG A 428 -9.91 -16.50 -0.67
N LEU A 429 -9.92 -15.57 0.30
CA LEU A 429 -10.71 -15.63 1.52
C LEU A 429 -11.86 -14.62 1.54
N ARG A 430 -12.12 -13.91 0.44
CA ARG A 430 -13.13 -12.85 0.35
C ARG A 430 -14.49 -13.26 0.92
N ASP A 431 -15.02 -14.40 0.47
CA ASP A 431 -16.35 -14.84 0.88
C ASP A 431 -16.41 -15.19 2.38
N ARG A 432 -15.30 -15.68 2.95
CA ARG A 432 -15.17 -15.90 4.41
C ARG A 432 -15.08 -14.59 5.19
N LEU A 433 -14.40 -13.58 4.65
CA LEU A 433 -14.34 -12.24 5.26
C LEU A 433 -15.72 -11.57 5.24
N LEU A 434 -16.46 -11.69 4.14
CA LEU A 434 -17.84 -11.21 4.04
C LEU A 434 -18.77 -11.93 5.02
N ALA A 435 -18.67 -13.26 5.13
CA ALA A 435 -19.43 -14.03 6.11
C ALA A 435 -19.11 -13.60 7.56
N ALA A 436 -17.83 -13.43 7.89
CA ALA A 436 -17.43 -12.94 9.21
C ALA A 436 -17.94 -11.51 9.49
N ASN A 437 -17.98 -10.65 8.47
CA ASN A 437 -18.52 -9.29 8.59
C ASN A 437 -20.03 -9.29 8.93
N GLU A 438 -20.78 -10.32 8.54
CA GLU A 438 -22.18 -10.46 8.92
C GLU A 438 -22.37 -10.71 10.41
N ASP A 439 -21.43 -11.41 11.06
CA ASP A 439 -21.45 -11.65 12.50
C ASP A 439 -21.08 -10.41 13.33
N VAL A 440 -20.49 -9.38 12.69
CA VAL A 440 -20.11 -8.13 13.36
C VAL A 440 -21.31 -7.21 13.50
N THR A 441 -21.55 -6.70 14.70
CA THR A 441 -22.54 -5.64 14.92
C THR A 441 -21.90 -4.27 14.71
N TRP A 442 -22.21 -3.63 13.59
CA TRP A 442 -21.68 -2.30 13.22
C TRP A 442 -22.55 -1.17 13.75
N HIS A 443 -21.89 -0.11 14.22
CA HIS A 443 -22.53 1.15 14.56
C HIS A 443 -21.81 2.31 13.86
N PRO A 444 -22.48 3.03 12.93
CA PRO A 444 -23.85 2.81 12.46
C PRO A 444 -24.00 1.57 11.54
N PRO A 445 -25.21 0.95 11.45
CA PRO A 445 -25.39 -0.31 10.74
C PRO A 445 -25.03 -0.30 9.26
N HIS A 446 -25.22 0.84 8.57
CA HIS A 446 -24.95 0.96 7.14
C HIS A 446 -23.46 0.78 6.78
N ILE A 447 -22.53 0.85 7.73
CA ILE A 447 -21.11 0.59 7.46
C ILE A 447 -20.87 -0.86 7.05
N LYS A 448 -21.64 -1.80 7.61
CA LYS A 448 -21.52 -3.24 7.36
C LYS A 448 -21.58 -3.57 5.87
N HIS A 449 -22.63 -3.12 5.18
CA HIS A 449 -22.84 -3.38 3.74
C HIS A 449 -22.44 -2.19 2.85
N GLY A 450 -22.19 -1.03 3.46
CA GLY A 450 -21.69 0.18 2.78
C GLY A 450 -20.17 0.18 2.71
N ARG A 451 -19.53 1.17 3.33
CA ARG A 451 -18.08 1.41 3.18
C ARG A 451 -17.21 0.16 3.43
N PHE A 452 -17.46 -0.61 4.48
CA PHE A 452 -16.63 -1.77 4.80
C PHE A 452 -17.01 -3.00 3.96
N GLY A 453 -18.32 -3.25 3.78
CA GLY A 453 -18.81 -4.34 2.93
C GLY A 453 -18.37 -4.21 1.48
N LYS A 454 -18.53 -3.04 0.87
CA LYS A 454 -18.07 -2.74 -0.50
C LYS A 454 -16.56 -2.84 -0.64
N TRP A 455 -15.80 -2.48 0.39
CA TRP A 455 -14.35 -2.68 0.40
C TRP A 455 -13.98 -4.16 0.42
N LEU A 456 -14.69 -4.99 1.20
CA LEU A 456 -14.49 -6.44 1.22
C LEU A 456 -14.93 -7.12 -0.10
N GLU A 457 -16.04 -6.69 -0.70
CA GLU A 457 -16.50 -7.21 -2.01
C GLU A 457 -15.42 -7.05 -3.10
N ASN A 458 -14.69 -5.93 -3.07
CA ASN A 458 -13.61 -5.60 -4.01
C ASN A 458 -12.21 -5.90 -3.43
N ASN A 459 -12.11 -6.84 -2.49
CA ASN A 459 -10.86 -7.11 -1.80
C ASN A 459 -9.77 -7.62 -2.76
N VAL A 460 -8.64 -6.91 -2.78
CA VAL A 460 -7.41 -7.29 -3.46
C VAL A 460 -6.40 -7.91 -2.50
N ASP A 461 -5.46 -8.70 -3.01
CA ASP A 461 -4.41 -9.31 -2.19
C ASP A 461 -3.58 -8.24 -1.47
N TRP A 462 -3.27 -8.50 -0.20
CA TRP A 462 -2.63 -7.52 0.66
C TRP A 462 -1.11 -7.60 0.56
N ALA A 463 -0.48 -6.58 -0.03
CA ALA A 463 0.97 -6.42 0.01
C ALA A 463 1.45 -6.03 1.43
N ILE A 464 2.17 -6.95 2.08
CA ILE A 464 2.63 -6.78 3.47
C ILE A 464 4.11 -6.38 3.59
N SER A 465 4.97 -6.72 2.63
CA SER A 465 6.39 -6.36 2.74
C SER A 465 6.64 -4.87 2.51
N ARG A 466 7.65 -4.31 3.20
CA ARG A 466 8.10 -2.94 3.03
C ARG A 466 9.62 -2.90 3.03
N GLU A 467 10.21 -2.13 2.13
CA GLU A 467 11.66 -1.92 2.07
C GLU A 467 12.07 -0.81 3.06
N ARG A 468 12.02 -1.10 4.36
CA ARG A 468 12.30 -0.15 5.45
C ARG A 468 13.22 -0.80 6.51
N TYR A 469 13.56 -0.08 7.58
CA TYR A 469 14.56 -0.50 8.55
C TYR A 469 13.97 -0.84 9.93
N TRP A 470 12.98 -0.07 10.39
CA TRP A 470 12.36 -0.19 11.71
C TRP A 470 10.97 -0.81 11.64
N GLY A 471 10.91 -2.11 11.90
CA GLY A 471 9.68 -2.89 11.97
C GLY A 471 9.93 -4.36 12.24
N THR A 472 8.86 -5.13 12.35
CA THR A 472 8.91 -6.59 12.43
C THR A 472 9.47 -7.16 11.11
N PRO A 473 10.61 -7.86 11.12
CA PRO A 473 11.16 -8.45 9.90
C PRO A 473 10.26 -9.58 9.39
N LEU A 474 10.23 -9.75 8.07
CA LEU A 474 9.54 -10.87 7.44
C LEU A 474 10.38 -12.14 7.66
N PRO A 475 9.84 -13.19 8.29
CA PRO A 475 10.65 -14.36 8.66
C PRO A 475 10.74 -15.36 7.52
N VAL A 476 11.27 -14.93 6.37
CA VAL A 476 11.48 -15.78 5.20
C VAL A 476 12.94 -15.71 4.79
N TRP A 477 13.62 -16.84 4.91
CA TRP A 477 15.01 -17.04 4.47
C TRP A 477 15.01 -17.65 3.08
N ARG A 478 15.93 -17.21 2.22
CA ARG A 478 16.07 -17.74 0.86
C ARG A 478 17.51 -17.76 0.36
N ASN A 479 17.79 -18.55 -0.68
CA ASN A 479 19.08 -18.52 -1.38
C ASN A 479 18.92 -18.36 -2.90
N GLY A 480 20.05 -18.22 -3.61
CA GLY A 480 20.09 -18.05 -5.07
C GLY A 480 19.61 -19.28 -5.87
N ALA A 481 19.49 -20.45 -5.23
CA ALA A 481 18.96 -21.67 -5.83
C ALA A 481 17.42 -21.75 -5.79
N GLY A 482 16.75 -20.77 -5.18
CA GLY A 482 15.30 -20.73 -5.04
C GLY A 482 14.75 -21.51 -3.84
N GLU A 483 15.63 -21.98 -2.94
CA GLU A 483 15.19 -22.55 -1.67
C GLU A 483 14.61 -21.44 -0.79
N THR A 484 13.49 -21.72 -0.13
CA THR A 484 12.83 -20.78 0.78
C THR A 484 12.34 -21.51 2.03
N VAL A 485 12.49 -20.87 3.19
CA VAL A 485 11.92 -21.36 4.46
C VAL A 485 11.31 -20.18 5.21
N CYS A 486 10.11 -20.39 5.74
CA CYS A 486 9.46 -19.43 6.61
C CYS A 486 9.54 -19.90 8.05
N ILE A 487 9.98 -19.02 8.96
CA ILE A 487 10.20 -19.32 10.37
C ILE A 487 9.03 -18.78 11.20
N GLY A 488 8.51 -19.60 12.11
CA GLY A 488 7.38 -19.28 12.97
C GLY A 488 7.73 -18.96 14.42
N SER A 489 8.98 -19.21 14.87
CA SER A 489 9.43 -18.91 16.24
C SER A 489 10.94 -18.69 16.31
N PHE A 490 11.42 -18.03 17.36
CA PHE A 490 12.85 -17.85 17.61
C PHE A 490 13.53 -19.17 17.97
N ALA A 491 12.82 -20.08 18.64
CA ALA A 491 13.32 -21.43 18.93
C ALA A 491 13.57 -22.24 17.64
N GLU A 492 12.64 -22.17 16.67
CA GLU A 492 12.82 -22.77 15.34
C GLU A 492 14.00 -22.15 14.59
N LEU A 493 14.19 -20.83 14.67
CA LEU A 493 15.36 -20.17 14.09
C LEU A 493 16.66 -20.67 14.72
N GLU A 494 16.74 -20.76 16.04
CA GLU A 494 17.92 -21.22 16.76
C GLU A 494 18.24 -22.69 16.43
N GLU A 495 17.23 -23.55 16.34
CA GLU A 495 17.40 -24.96 15.94
C GLU A 495 18.01 -25.09 14.54
N LEU A 496 17.57 -24.26 13.59
CA LEU A 496 18.01 -24.33 12.20
C LEU A 496 19.34 -23.60 11.94
N SER A 497 19.56 -22.45 12.57
CA SER A 497 20.75 -21.62 12.35
C SER A 497 21.90 -21.89 13.34
N GLY A 498 21.59 -22.45 14.50
CA GLY A 498 22.52 -22.51 15.64
C GLY A 498 22.74 -21.17 16.35
N VAL A 499 21.97 -20.13 16.03
CA VAL A 499 22.10 -18.77 16.58
C VAL A 499 20.87 -18.40 17.40
N ALA A 500 21.08 -18.11 18.69
CA ALA A 500 20.04 -17.58 19.56
C ALA A 500 19.84 -16.07 19.29
N LEU A 501 18.65 -15.69 18.82
CA LEU A 501 18.34 -14.30 18.47
C LEU A 501 17.82 -13.54 19.71
N THR A 502 18.58 -12.53 20.15
CA THR A 502 18.24 -11.72 21.33
C THR A 502 17.43 -10.48 21.00
N ASP A 503 17.68 -9.86 19.85
CA ASP A 503 16.88 -8.78 19.28
C ASP A 503 16.50 -9.20 17.84
N PRO A 504 15.20 -9.44 17.55
CA PRO A 504 14.77 -9.90 16.24
C PRO A 504 14.69 -8.79 15.19
N HIS A 505 15.06 -7.55 15.53
CA HIS A 505 14.98 -6.43 14.61
C HIS A 505 16.20 -6.36 13.70
N ARG A 506 16.02 -5.66 12.58
CA ARG A 506 17.14 -5.26 11.72
C ARG A 506 18.14 -4.41 12.51
N PRO A 507 19.47 -4.54 12.30
CA PRO A 507 20.13 -5.45 11.38
C PRO A 507 20.40 -6.86 11.94
N TYR A 508 20.18 -7.11 13.24
CA TYR A 508 20.66 -8.33 13.90
C TYR A 508 20.13 -9.64 13.30
N VAL A 509 18.88 -9.64 12.86
CA VAL A 509 18.30 -10.81 12.18
C VAL A 509 18.87 -11.04 10.78
N ASP A 510 19.34 -9.99 10.10
CA ASP A 510 19.88 -10.08 8.73
C ASP A 510 21.21 -10.86 8.69
N ASP A 511 21.91 -10.93 9.83
CA ASP A 511 23.18 -11.64 9.97
C ASP A 511 23.00 -13.15 10.26
N VAL A 512 21.75 -13.62 10.46
CA VAL A 512 21.45 -15.02 10.77
C VAL A 512 21.26 -15.83 9.50
N GLU A 513 22.16 -16.79 9.28
CA GLU A 513 22.09 -17.72 8.15
C GLU A 513 21.50 -19.07 8.55
N ILE A 514 20.77 -19.69 7.62
CA ILE A 514 20.29 -21.08 7.78
C ILE A 514 21.05 -21.97 6.78
N PRO A 515 21.71 -23.06 7.22
CA PRO A 515 22.34 -24.01 6.32
C PRO A 515 21.36 -24.56 5.29
N SER A 516 21.77 -24.62 4.02
CA SER A 516 20.92 -25.15 2.95
C SER A 516 20.55 -26.61 3.22
N PRO A 517 19.25 -26.97 3.19
CA PRO A 517 18.80 -28.36 3.31
C PRO A 517 19.35 -29.27 2.22
N THR A 518 19.73 -28.74 1.05
CA THR A 518 20.28 -29.50 -0.08
C THR A 518 21.80 -29.38 -0.22
N GLY A 519 22.47 -28.69 0.71
CA GLY A 519 23.93 -28.52 0.72
C GLY A 519 24.47 -27.42 -0.21
N GLY A 520 23.60 -26.50 -0.65
CA GLY A 520 23.96 -25.31 -1.42
C GLY A 520 24.38 -24.12 -0.55
N GLU A 521 24.32 -22.91 -1.12
CA GLU A 521 24.55 -21.66 -0.39
C GLU A 521 23.55 -21.52 0.78
N PRO A 522 23.99 -21.02 1.94
CA PRO A 522 23.08 -20.80 3.06
C PRO A 522 21.94 -19.87 2.68
N LEU A 523 20.79 -20.08 3.29
CA LEU A 523 19.64 -19.19 3.16
C LEU A 523 19.85 -17.98 4.05
N ARG A 524 19.52 -16.80 3.52
CA ARG A 524 19.59 -15.48 4.17
C ARG A 524 18.26 -14.75 4.08
#